data_AF-A0A424W5A1-F1
#
_entry.id   AF-A0A424W5A1-F1
#
_cell.length_a   1.000
_cell.length_b   1.000
_cell.length_c   1.000
_cell.angle_alpha   90.00
_cell.angle_beta   90.00
_cell.angle_gamma   90.00
#
_symmetry.space_group_name_H-M   'P 1'
#
loop_
_entity.id
_entity.type
_entity.pdbx_description
1 polymer ?
#
loop_
_entity_poly.entity_id
_entity_poly.type
_entity_poly.pdbx_seq_one_letter_code
_entity_poly.pdbx_strand_id
1 'polypeptide(L)'
;MQVTEAQQATMGALVVNEMRMLYGSKFAQQWQGLTARELKESWDQKLSGLAERDVRRGLVACLRRDWPPTLPEFLRLCCPWMDSEIAYHEAVHGMSCRRRGEMGQWSHPAIYWAAVAVSSTDLLNSTYGAIKGRWEKTLIEEMEKGAWKEIPKASVALPAPKQTAADRVEAAKALKKMGADKALDQSGKDPRRWIAKWDERIAKGEQPSPTIAAMLKRAKGEES
;
A
#
# COMPACT_ATOMS: atom_id res chain seq x y z
N MET A 1 -53.48 19.89 -21.20
CA MET A 1 -52.80 20.83 -20.29
C MET A 1 -51.44 20.23 -19.98
N GLN A 2 -50.43 20.60 -20.76
CA GLN A 2 -49.08 20.06 -20.61
C GLN A 2 -48.48 20.65 -19.33
N VAL A 3 -48.19 19.78 -18.37
CA VAL A 3 -47.31 20.12 -17.26
C VAL A 3 -45.97 20.43 -17.90
N THR A 4 -45.56 21.68 -17.87
CA THR A 4 -44.21 22.10 -18.22
C THR A 4 -43.26 21.26 -17.37
N GLU A 5 -42.50 20.37 -18.01
CA GLU A 5 -41.33 19.75 -17.42
C GLU A 5 -40.47 20.89 -16.86
N ALA A 6 -40.52 21.08 -15.54
CA ALA A 6 -39.50 21.81 -14.84
C ALA A 6 -38.21 21.05 -15.11
N GLN A 7 -37.45 21.49 -16.12
CA GLN A 7 -36.13 20.98 -16.46
C GLN A 7 -35.35 20.86 -15.17
N GLN A 8 -35.14 19.63 -14.68
CA GLN A 8 -34.28 19.36 -13.55
C GLN A 8 -32.95 20.04 -13.85
N ALA A 9 -32.48 20.90 -12.93
CA ALA A 9 -31.25 21.61 -13.12
C ALA A 9 -30.11 20.60 -13.26
N THR A 10 -29.55 20.50 -14.46
CA THR A 10 -28.46 19.56 -14.75
C THR A 10 -27.18 20.03 -14.07
N MET A 11 -26.24 19.11 -13.83
CA MET A 11 -24.98 19.43 -13.13
C MET A 11 -24.21 20.53 -13.88
N GLY A 12 -24.16 20.45 -15.21
CA GLY A 12 -23.54 21.50 -16.04
C GLY A 12 -24.20 22.86 -15.88
N ALA A 13 -25.54 22.90 -15.82
CA ALA A 13 -26.26 24.16 -15.64
C ALA A 13 -25.98 24.79 -14.27
N LEU A 14 -25.89 24.00 -13.21
CA LEU A 14 -25.57 24.47 -11.86
C LEU A 14 -24.16 25.04 -11.79
N VAL A 15 -23.17 24.33 -12.35
CA VAL A 15 -21.78 24.78 -12.38
C VAL A 15 -21.63 26.08 -13.17
N VAL A 16 -22.25 26.18 -14.35
CA VAL A 16 -22.22 27.41 -15.16
C VAL A 16 -22.81 28.59 -14.39
N ASN A 17 -23.90 28.38 -13.64
CA ASN A 17 -24.48 29.43 -12.82
C ASN A 17 -23.54 29.87 -11.68
N GLU A 18 -22.91 28.91 -11.00
CA GLU A 18 -21.93 29.19 -9.94
C GLU A 18 -20.72 29.97 -10.46
N MET A 19 -20.17 29.57 -11.61
CA MET A 19 -19.06 30.26 -12.26
C MET A 19 -19.41 31.71 -12.62
N ARG A 20 -20.64 31.95 -13.07
CA ARG A 20 -21.13 33.32 -13.33
C ARG A 20 -21.21 34.15 -12.06
N MET A 21 -21.62 33.55 -10.93
CA MET A 21 -21.67 34.25 -9.65
C MET A 21 -20.27 34.55 -9.10
N LEU A 22 -19.33 33.60 -9.23
CA LEU A 22 -17.96 33.76 -8.73
C LEU A 22 -17.12 34.76 -9.55
N TYR A 23 -17.25 34.74 -10.87
CA TYR A 23 -16.32 35.45 -11.77
C TYR A 23 -16.97 36.56 -12.62
N GLY A 24 -18.31 36.63 -12.65
CA GLY A 24 -19.05 37.67 -13.36
C GLY A 24 -18.68 37.78 -14.84
N SER A 25 -18.32 39.01 -15.24
CA SER A 25 -18.00 39.36 -16.63
C SER A 25 -16.80 38.59 -17.19
N LYS A 26 -15.81 38.21 -16.36
CA LYS A 26 -14.63 37.46 -16.81
C LYS A 26 -15.03 36.09 -17.39
N PHE A 27 -15.93 35.39 -16.71
CA PHE A 27 -16.43 34.10 -17.19
C PHE A 27 -17.28 34.27 -18.44
N ALA A 28 -18.13 35.29 -18.48
CA ALA A 28 -18.93 35.58 -19.68
C ALA A 28 -18.05 35.90 -20.91
N GLN A 29 -16.95 36.63 -20.72
CA GLN A 29 -16.01 37.00 -21.78
C GLN A 29 -15.33 35.77 -22.38
N GLN A 30 -14.92 34.81 -21.56
CA GLN A 30 -14.25 33.58 -22.00
C GLN A 30 -15.07 32.73 -22.96
N TRP A 31 -16.40 32.81 -22.87
CA TRP A 31 -17.34 32.01 -23.67
C TRP A 31 -18.15 32.88 -24.64
N GLN A 32 -17.61 34.04 -25.03
CA GLN A 32 -18.22 34.90 -26.06
C GLN A 32 -18.43 34.12 -27.36
N GLY A 33 -19.60 34.31 -27.96
CA GLY A 33 -20.01 33.61 -29.18
C GLY A 33 -20.82 32.33 -28.95
N LEU A 34 -20.85 31.79 -27.73
CA LEU A 34 -21.75 30.69 -27.37
C LEU A 34 -23.05 31.20 -26.75
N THR A 35 -24.17 30.60 -27.12
CA THR A 35 -25.44 30.83 -26.43
C THR A 35 -25.41 30.20 -25.04
N ALA A 36 -26.26 30.70 -24.13
CA ALA A 36 -26.38 30.15 -22.79
C ALA A 36 -26.78 28.67 -22.78
N ARG A 37 -27.53 28.22 -23.81
CA ARG A 37 -27.92 26.83 -23.99
C ARG A 37 -26.73 25.95 -24.38
N GLU A 38 -26.01 26.32 -25.44
CA GLU A 38 -24.83 25.57 -25.91
C GLU A 38 -23.76 25.42 -24.83
N LEU A 39 -23.53 26.50 -24.06
CA LEU A 39 -22.58 26.46 -22.94
C LEU A 39 -23.02 25.45 -21.87
N LYS A 40 -24.28 25.48 -21.45
CA LYS A 40 -24.80 24.55 -20.43
C LYS A 40 -24.77 23.10 -20.92
N GLU A 41 -25.19 22.85 -22.16
CA GLU A 41 -25.15 21.51 -22.78
C GLU A 41 -23.72 20.98 -22.88
N SER A 42 -22.76 21.82 -23.28
CA SER A 42 -21.34 21.46 -23.37
C SER A 42 -20.76 21.06 -22.01
N TRP A 43 -21.04 21.86 -20.97
CA TRP A 43 -20.61 21.55 -19.61
C TRP A 43 -21.28 20.29 -19.07
N ASP A 44 -22.58 20.10 -19.35
CA ASP A 44 -23.32 18.94 -18.87
C ASP A 44 -22.81 17.64 -19.49
N GLN A 45 -22.56 17.64 -20.80
CA GLN A 45 -21.98 16.49 -21.49
C GLN A 45 -20.62 16.10 -20.90
N LYS A 46 -19.76 17.07 -20.56
CA LYS A 46 -18.41 16.80 -20.05
C LYS A 46 -18.36 16.48 -18.57
N LEU A 47 -19.31 16.97 -17.79
CA LEU A 47 -19.47 16.62 -16.37
C LEU A 47 -20.28 15.36 -16.16
N SER A 48 -20.92 14.83 -17.21
CA SER A 48 -21.65 13.56 -17.13
C SER A 48 -20.74 12.44 -16.62
N GLY A 49 -21.23 11.70 -15.62
CA GLY A 49 -20.48 10.61 -14.99
C GLY A 49 -19.58 11.03 -13.81
N LEU A 50 -19.39 12.33 -13.57
CA LEU A 50 -18.71 12.78 -12.34
C LEU A 50 -19.66 12.75 -11.14
N ALA A 51 -19.14 12.32 -9.99
CA ALA A 51 -19.90 12.39 -8.74
C ALA A 51 -20.00 13.84 -8.26
N GLU A 52 -21.11 14.20 -7.60
CA GLU A 52 -21.33 15.55 -7.08
C GLU A 52 -20.19 16.03 -6.18
N ARG A 53 -19.61 15.13 -5.37
CA ARG A 53 -18.46 15.44 -4.50
C ARG A 53 -17.25 15.96 -5.28
N ASP A 54 -17.03 15.45 -6.49
CA ASP A 54 -15.89 15.81 -7.33
C ASP A 54 -16.11 17.18 -7.95
N VAL A 55 -17.34 17.45 -8.43
CA VAL A 55 -17.76 18.77 -8.91
C VAL A 55 -17.66 19.83 -7.80
N ARG A 56 -18.14 19.51 -6.60
CA ARG A 56 -18.06 20.40 -5.42
C ARG A 56 -16.61 20.75 -5.09
N ARG A 57 -15.70 19.77 -5.13
CA ARG A 57 -14.26 19.99 -4.94
C ARG A 57 -13.69 20.95 -6.00
N GLY A 58 -14.11 20.81 -7.26
CA GLY A 58 -13.76 21.75 -8.33
C GLY A 58 -14.22 23.17 -8.01
N LEU A 59 -15.48 23.36 -7.59
CA LEU A 59 -16.04 24.66 -7.22
C LEU A 59 -15.33 25.28 -6.00
N VAL A 60 -14.99 24.49 -4.98
CA VAL A 60 -14.22 24.98 -3.82
C VAL A 60 -12.82 25.43 -4.26
N ALA A 61 -12.18 24.72 -5.19
CA ALA A 61 -10.87 25.12 -5.72
C ALA A 61 -10.94 26.44 -6.52
N CYS A 62 -12.07 26.72 -7.18
CA CYS A 62 -12.31 27.99 -7.87
C CYS A 62 -12.25 29.21 -6.95
N LEU A 63 -12.65 29.08 -5.67
CA LEU A 63 -12.61 30.18 -4.69
C LEU A 63 -11.20 30.75 -4.47
N ARG A 64 -10.15 30.02 -4.84
CA ARG A 64 -8.75 30.44 -4.67
C ARG A 64 -8.14 31.00 -5.96
N ARG A 65 -8.91 31.14 -7.05
CA ARG A 65 -8.41 31.60 -8.35
C ARG A 65 -8.97 32.97 -8.69
N ASP A 66 -8.14 33.86 -9.21
CA ASP A 66 -8.55 35.20 -9.64
C ASP A 66 -9.27 35.21 -11.02
N TRP A 67 -9.07 34.14 -11.78
CA TRP A 67 -9.59 33.97 -13.14
C TRP A 67 -10.40 32.67 -13.26
N PRO A 68 -11.51 32.71 -14.04
CA PRO A 68 -12.32 31.53 -14.27
C PRO A 68 -11.52 30.44 -15.00
N PRO A 69 -11.64 29.17 -14.59
CA PRO A 69 -11.04 28.07 -15.33
C PRO A 69 -11.82 27.80 -16.63
N THR A 70 -11.10 27.35 -17.66
CA THR A 70 -11.69 26.65 -18.81
C THR A 70 -12.36 25.34 -18.37
N LEU A 71 -13.23 24.76 -19.19
CA LEU A 71 -13.85 23.46 -18.90
C LEU A 71 -12.83 22.34 -18.62
N PRO A 72 -11.75 22.14 -19.42
CA PRO A 72 -10.71 21.15 -19.11
C PRO A 72 -9.95 21.43 -17.81
N GLU A 73 -9.70 22.70 -17.48
CA GLU A 73 -9.07 23.06 -16.20
C GLU A 73 -9.99 22.76 -15.03
N PHE A 74 -11.29 23.03 -15.18
CA PHE A 74 -12.27 22.72 -14.16
C PHE A 74 -12.37 21.21 -13.93
N LEU A 75 -12.34 20.38 -14.98
CA LEU A 75 -12.30 18.91 -14.84
C LEU A 75 -11.06 18.45 -14.04
N ARG A 76 -9.89 19.06 -14.28
CA ARG A 76 -8.68 18.80 -13.50
C ARG A 76 -8.84 19.21 -12.03
N LEU A 77 -9.53 20.32 -11.74
CA LEU A 77 -9.87 20.72 -10.37
C LEU A 77 -10.88 19.78 -9.72
N CYS A 78 -11.79 19.20 -10.49
CA CYS A 78 -12.75 18.22 -9.99
C CYS A 78 -12.08 16.91 -9.62
N CYS A 79 -11.03 16.50 -10.34
CA CYS A 79 -10.34 15.22 -10.14
C CYS A 79 -8.80 15.39 -10.11
N PRO A 80 -8.25 16.12 -9.13
CA PRO A 80 -6.80 16.32 -9.00
C PRO A 80 -5.99 15.02 -8.88
N TRP A 81 -6.61 13.93 -8.43
CA TRP A 81 -5.98 12.61 -8.39
C TRP A 81 -5.71 11.99 -9.77
N MET A 82 -6.19 12.58 -10.87
CA MET A 82 -5.77 12.18 -12.22
C MET A 82 -4.34 12.66 -12.53
N ASP A 83 -3.84 13.66 -11.81
CA ASP A 83 -2.44 14.02 -11.86
C ASP A 83 -1.63 12.97 -11.09
N SER A 84 -0.65 12.37 -11.76
CA SER A 84 0.15 11.27 -11.22
C SER A 84 0.95 11.67 -10.00
N GLU A 85 1.46 12.90 -9.94
CA GLU A 85 2.24 13.39 -8.80
C GLU A 85 1.35 13.66 -7.59
N ILE A 86 0.19 14.28 -7.81
CA ILE A 86 -0.80 14.50 -6.74
C ILE A 86 -1.29 13.15 -6.17
N ALA A 87 -1.63 12.20 -7.05
CA ALA A 87 -2.06 10.87 -6.63
C ALA A 87 -0.97 10.13 -5.85
N TYR A 88 0.30 10.29 -6.25
CA TYR A 88 1.43 9.73 -5.53
C TYR A 88 1.53 10.29 -4.11
N HIS A 89 1.43 11.62 -3.94
CA HIS A 89 1.49 12.23 -2.61
C HIS A 89 0.29 11.84 -1.72
N GLU A 90 -0.91 11.74 -2.31
CA GLU A 90 -2.07 11.19 -1.61
C GLU A 90 -1.81 9.75 -1.15
N ALA A 91 -1.24 8.93 -2.03
CA ALA A 91 -0.91 7.53 -1.72
C ALA A 91 0.13 7.42 -0.60
N VAL A 92 1.20 8.22 -0.64
CA VAL A 92 2.22 8.28 0.43
C VAL A 92 1.57 8.64 1.77
N HIS A 93 0.70 9.66 1.78
CA HIS A 93 -0.02 10.06 2.98
C HIS A 93 -0.95 8.94 3.48
N GLY A 94 -1.75 8.34 2.59
CA GLY A 94 -2.67 7.25 2.92
C GLY A 94 -1.94 6.02 3.48
N MET A 95 -0.82 5.61 2.88
CA MET A 95 -0.02 4.49 3.38
C MET A 95 0.69 4.82 4.70
N SER A 96 1.05 6.08 4.93
CA SER A 96 1.60 6.55 6.21
C SER A 96 0.55 6.50 7.33
N CYS A 97 -0.70 6.92 7.06
CA CYS A 97 -1.84 6.74 7.96
C CYS A 97 -2.05 5.26 8.31
N ARG A 98 -2.00 4.38 7.32
CA ARG A 98 -2.21 2.94 7.52
C ARG A 98 -1.15 2.28 8.39
N ARG A 99 0.11 2.74 8.35
CA ARG A 99 1.15 2.28 9.31
C ARG A 99 0.78 2.58 10.76
N ARG A 100 -0.01 3.64 11.01
CA ARG A 100 -0.50 4.00 12.35
C ARG A 100 -1.86 3.36 12.70
N GLY A 101 -2.42 2.54 11.81
CA GLY A 101 -3.74 1.93 11.99
C GLY A 101 -4.91 2.79 11.53
N GLU A 102 -4.66 3.95 10.90
CA GLU A 102 -5.71 4.80 10.32
C GLU A 102 -5.96 4.40 8.86
N MET A 103 -7.21 4.48 8.35
CA MET A 103 -7.47 4.13 6.94
C MET A 103 -6.80 5.09 5.94
N GLY A 104 -6.59 6.35 6.33
CA GLY A 104 -6.28 7.43 5.40
C GLY A 104 -7.51 7.88 4.60
N GLN A 105 -7.39 9.01 3.91
CA GLN A 105 -8.40 9.47 2.95
C GLN A 105 -7.92 9.09 1.54
N TRP A 106 -8.82 8.47 0.76
CA TRP A 106 -8.57 8.06 -0.61
C TRP A 106 -9.61 8.71 -1.52
N SER A 107 -9.18 9.60 -2.40
CA SER A 107 -10.03 10.28 -3.36
C SER A 107 -10.62 9.30 -4.37
N HIS A 108 -9.85 8.26 -4.71
CA HIS A 108 -10.26 7.22 -5.63
C HIS A 108 -9.65 5.85 -5.26
N PRO A 109 -10.42 4.73 -5.32
CA PRO A 109 -9.90 3.40 -4.95
C PRO A 109 -8.67 2.96 -5.75
N ALA A 110 -8.57 3.34 -7.02
CA ALA A 110 -7.40 3.03 -7.87
C ALA A 110 -6.08 3.50 -7.26
N ILE A 111 -6.07 4.61 -6.53
CA ILE A 111 -4.86 5.17 -5.90
C ILE A 111 -4.33 4.22 -4.83
N TYR A 112 -5.23 3.65 -4.02
CA TYR A 112 -4.87 2.65 -3.01
C TYR A 112 -4.33 1.38 -3.67
N TRP A 113 -5.01 0.86 -4.69
CA TRP A 113 -4.58 -0.36 -5.35
C TRP A 113 -3.26 -0.17 -6.11
N ALA A 114 -3.01 1.02 -6.67
CA ALA A 114 -1.73 1.37 -7.27
C ALA A 114 -0.61 1.43 -6.21
N ALA A 115 -0.89 2.00 -5.04
CA ALA A 115 0.04 2.03 -3.91
C ALA A 115 0.44 0.62 -3.45
N VAL A 116 -0.52 -0.30 -3.38
CA VAL A 116 -0.28 -1.71 -3.03
C VAL A 116 0.54 -2.41 -4.12
N ALA A 117 0.21 -2.19 -5.40
CA ALA A 117 0.89 -2.82 -6.52
C ALA A 117 2.35 -2.34 -6.72
N VAL A 118 2.64 -1.05 -6.49
CA VAL A 118 4.01 -0.50 -6.54
C VAL A 118 4.86 -0.93 -5.33
N SER A 119 4.22 -1.38 -4.24
CA SER A 119 4.77 -1.65 -2.90
C SER A 119 4.70 -0.45 -1.95
N SER A 120 3.99 -0.66 -0.84
CA SER A 120 3.92 0.28 0.29
C SER A 120 5.29 0.67 0.84
N THR A 121 6.27 -0.23 0.77
CA THR A 121 7.62 0.03 1.30
C THR A 121 8.41 0.92 0.35
N ASP A 122 8.31 0.68 -0.95
CA ASP A 122 8.98 1.50 -1.97
C ASP A 122 8.36 2.89 -2.00
N LEU A 123 7.03 2.98 -2.02
CA LEU A 123 6.28 4.23 -2.02
C LEU A 123 6.67 5.16 -0.87
N LEU A 124 6.88 4.63 0.34
CA LEU A 124 7.18 5.41 1.54
C LEU A 124 8.66 5.79 1.69
N ASN A 125 9.57 5.13 0.96
CA ASN A 125 11.01 5.34 1.09
C ASN A 125 11.64 5.99 -0.16
N SER A 126 10.89 6.09 -1.26
CA SER A 126 11.34 6.68 -2.52
C SER A 126 10.70 8.04 -2.74
N THR A 127 11.30 8.89 -3.58
CA THR A 127 10.68 10.13 -4.05
C THR A 127 9.85 9.88 -5.31
N TYR A 128 8.94 10.80 -5.65
CA TYR A 128 8.13 10.70 -6.87
C TYR A 128 9.00 10.46 -8.12
N GLY A 129 10.04 11.29 -8.31
CA GLY A 129 10.93 11.18 -9.47
C GLY A 129 11.63 9.82 -9.60
N ALA A 130 11.94 9.15 -8.48
CA ALA A 130 12.62 7.85 -8.49
C ALA A 130 11.71 6.71 -8.98
N ILE A 131 10.41 6.77 -8.67
CA ILE A 131 9.45 5.71 -9.01
C ILE A 131 8.44 6.12 -10.08
N LYS A 132 8.54 7.34 -10.62
CA LYS A 132 7.58 7.96 -11.54
C LYS A 132 7.09 7.02 -12.63
N GLY A 133 8.00 6.43 -13.40
CA GLY A 133 7.63 5.57 -14.52
C GLY A 133 6.83 4.32 -14.11
N ARG A 134 7.16 3.72 -12.95
CA ARG A 134 6.40 2.58 -12.41
C ARG A 134 5.06 3.03 -11.85
N TRP A 135 5.06 4.12 -11.10
CA TRP A 135 3.86 4.69 -10.51
C TRP A 135 2.83 5.10 -11.56
N GLU A 136 3.23 5.88 -12.57
CA GLU A 136 2.34 6.34 -13.64
C GLU A 136 1.72 5.16 -14.39
N LYS A 137 2.55 4.18 -14.76
CA LYS A 137 2.08 2.96 -15.42
C LYS A 137 1.04 2.22 -14.56
N THR A 138 1.37 1.93 -13.30
CA THR A 138 0.47 1.19 -12.42
C THR A 138 -0.80 1.97 -12.10
N LEU A 139 -0.72 3.29 -11.93
CA LEU A 139 -1.88 4.13 -11.69
C LEU A 139 -2.85 4.11 -12.88
N ILE A 140 -2.34 4.21 -14.11
CA ILE A 140 -3.14 4.10 -15.34
C ILE A 140 -3.79 2.72 -15.43
N GLU A 141 -3.02 1.64 -15.26
CA GLU A 141 -3.53 0.27 -15.29
C GLU A 141 -4.63 0.05 -14.24
N GLU A 142 -4.46 0.58 -13.02
CA GLU A 142 -5.49 0.49 -12.00
C GLU A 142 -6.72 1.32 -12.34
N MET A 143 -6.57 2.52 -12.93
CA MET A 143 -7.70 3.35 -13.38
C MET A 143 -8.50 2.68 -14.51
N GLU A 144 -7.83 2.05 -15.47
CA GLU A 144 -8.44 1.37 -16.60
C GLU A 144 -9.28 0.14 -16.22
N LYS A 145 -9.01 -0.47 -15.05
CA LYS A 145 -9.83 -1.60 -14.57
C LYS A 145 -11.29 -1.25 -14.35
N GLY A 146 -11.61 0.01 -14.03
CA GLY A 146 -12.98 0.51 -13.83
C GLY A 146 -13.74 -0.06 -12.63
N ALA A 147 -13.24 -1.13 -12.00
CA ALA A 147 -13.83 -1.75 -10.82
C ALA A 147 -12.73 -2.21 -9.84
N TRP A 148 -12.89 -1.84 -8.57
CA TRP A 148 -11.95 -2.16 -7.49
C TRP A 148 -12.65 -2.88 -6.36
N LYS A 149 -11.91 -3.78 -5.70
CA LYS A 149 -12.34 -4.34 -4.42
C LYS A 149 -12.34 -3.22 -3.36
N GLU A 150 -13.19 -3.37 -2.36
CA GLU A 150 -13.22 -2.45 -1.22
C GLU A 150 -11.84 -2.38 -0.55
N ILE A 151 -11.45 -1.17 -0.16
CA ILE A 151 -10.17 -0.92 0.51
C ILE A 151 -10.21 -1.62 1.87
N PRO A 152 -9.31 -2.59 2.15
CA PRO A 152 -9.28 -3.29 3.43
C PRO A 152 -9.12 -2.31 4.61
N LYS A 153 -9.71 -2.64 5.77
CA LYS A 153 -9.49 -1.88 7.01
C LYS A 153 -7.99 -1.88 7.37
N ALA A 154 -7.49 -0.78 7.93
CA ALA A 154 -6.11 -0.71 8.36
C ALA A 154 -5.91 -1.64 9.57
N SER A 155 -4.98 -2.59 9.47
CA SER A 155 -4.55 -3.39 10.61
C SER A 155 -3.41 -2.67 11.32
N VAL A 156 -3.53 -2.50 12.63
CA VAL A 156 -2.38 -2.10 13.46
C VAL A 156 -1.37 -3.26 13.38
N ALA A 157 -0.12 -2.95 13.00
CA ALA A 157 0.94 -3.95 13.04
C ALA A 157 1.05 -4.45 14.49
N LEU A 158 0.92 -5.77 14.67
CA LEU A 158 1.21 -6.39 15.96
C LEU A 158 2.61 -5.96 16.41
N PRO A 159 2.81 -5.66 17.71
CA PRO A 159 4.10 -5.21 18.21
C PRO A 159 5.20 -6.17 17.76
N ALA A 160 6.36 -5.62 17.41
CA ALA A 160 7.47 -6.40 16.89
C ALA A 160 7.79 -7.58 17.83
N PRO A 161 8.18 -8.77 17.31
CA PRO A 161 8.45 -9.99 18.10
C PRO A 161 9.47 -9.87 19.23
N LYS A 162 10.06 -8.68 19.44
CA LYS A 162 11.00 -8.39 20.54
C LYS A 162 10.34 -7.79 21.78
N GLN A 163 9.07 -7.38 21.72
CA GLN A 163 8.34 -6.91 22.92
C GLN A 163 7.52 -8.02 23.59
N THR A 164 7.33 -9.15 22.91
CA THR A 164 6.96 -10.44 23.53
C THR A 164 8.21 -11.23 23.89
N ALA A 165 9.18 -10.58 24.53
CA ALA A 165 10.10 -11.30 25.39
C ALA A 165 9.26 -11.78 26.59
N ALA A 166 8.54 -12.89 26.42
CA ALA A 166 8.12 -13.67 27.57
C ALA A 166 9.35 -13.82 28.44
N ASP A 167 9.25 -13.41 29.70
CA ASP A 167 10.34 -13.47 30.65
C ASP A 167 11.01 -14.83 30.50
N ARG A 168 12.35 -14.90 30.49
CA ARG A 168 13.09 -16.16 30.23
C ARG A 168 12.57 -17.33 31.07
N VAL A 169 11.98 -17.01 32.23
CA VAL A 169 11.29 -17.90 33.17
C VAL A 169 9.96 -18.44 32.64
N GLU A 170 9.12 -17.62 32.02
CA GLU A 170 7.85 -18.04 31.39
C GLU A 170 8.08 -18.88 30.13
N ALA A 171 9.05 -18.49 29.30
CA ALA A 171 9.44 -19.28 28.14
C ALA A 171 9.97 -20.67 28.56
N ALA A 172 10.77 -20.74 29.64
CA ALA A 172 11.26 -22.01 30.19
C ALA A 172 10.12 -22.88 30.78
N LYS A 173 9.15 -22.28 31.48
CA LYS A 173 7.96 -23.01 31.97
C LYS A 173 7.11 -23.55 30.82
N ALA A 174 6.94 -22.79 29.75
CA ALA A 174 6.19 -23.20 28.58
C ALA A 174 6.88 -24.37 27.83
N LEU A 175 8.21 -24.31 27.68
CA LEU A 175 9.00 -25.39 27.08
C LEU A 175 8.96 -26.68 27.90
N LYS A 176 9.02 -26.55 29.23
CA LYS A 176 8.87 -27.67 30.17
C LYS A 176 7.49 -28.32 30.10
N LYS A 177 6.45 -27.49 29.93
CA LYS A 177 5.07 -27.96 29.74
C LYS A 177 4.85 -28.68 28.41
N MET A 178 5.60 -28.31 27.37
CA MET A 178 5.56 -28.96 26.04
C MET A 178 6.46 -30.20 25.93
N GLY A 179 7.17 -30.60 27.00
CA GLY A 179 8.04 -31.77 26.99
C GLY A 179 9.29 -31.64 26.09
N ALA A 180 9.58 -30.43 25.61
CA ALA A 180 10.66 -30.14 24.66
C ALA A 180 12.04 -30.00 25.32
N ASP A 181 12.11 -30.02 26.66
CA ASP A 181 13.36 -29.89 27.43
C ASP A 181 14.43 -30.92 27.01
N LYS A 182 14.02 -32.15 26.68
CA LYS A 182 14.94 -33.23 26.27
C LYS A 182 15.45 -33.08 24.83
N ALA A 183 14.78 -32.31 23.98
CA ALA A 183 15.19 -32.11 22.59
C ALA A 183 16.30 -31.05 22.47
N LEU A 184 16.38 -30.13 23.43
CA LEU A 184 17.36 -29.05 23.48
C LEU A 184 18.55 -29.35 24.40
N ASP A 185 18.44 -30.41 25.21
CA ASP A 185 19.56 -30.87 26.04
C ASP A 185 20.64 -31.56 25.19
N GLN A 186 21.55 -30.76 24.64
CA GLN A 186 22.79 -31.23 24.03
C GLN A 186 23.91 -31.41 25.07
N SER A 187 23.64 -31.19 26.36
CA SER A 187 24.66 -31.18 27.41
C SER A 187 25.13 -32.58 27.87
N GLY A 188 24.57 -33.66 27.32
CA GLY A 188 24.86 -35.03 27.74
C GLY A 188 25.60 -35.93 26.74
N LYS A 189 26.03 -35.45 25.56
CA LYS A 189 26.76 -36.30 24.60
C LYS A 189 28.26 -36.16 24.81
N ASP A 190 28.82 -37.04 25.63
CA ASP A 190 30.27 -37.21 25.76
C ASP A 190 30.91 -37.31 24.35
N PRO A 191 31.74 -36.34 23.95
CA PRO A 191 32.39 -36.30 22.63
C PRO A 191 33.27 -37.52 22.35
N ARG A 192 33.65 -38.30 23.37
CA ARG A 192 34.50 -39.49 23.26
C ARG A 192 33.72 -40.80 23.29
N ARG A 193 32.39 -40.76 23.36
CA ARG A 193 31.53 -41.97 23.39
C ARG A 193 31.72 -42.88 22.17
N TRP A 194 32.15 -42.33 21.04
CA TRP A 194 32.45 -43.11 19.84
C TRP A 194 33.69 -44.01 20.01
N ILE A 195 34.63 -43.65 20.89
CA ILE A 195 35.83 -44.45 21.20
C ILE A 195 35.43 -45.75 21.89
N ALA A 196 34.61 -45.66 22.96
CA ALA A 196 34.11 -46.83 23.68
C ALA A 196 33.32 -47.79 22.79
N LYS A 197 32.52 -47.25 21.86
CA LYS A 197 31.81 -48.06 20.85
C LYS A 197 32.75 -48.80 19.91
N TRP A 198 33.90 -48.24 19.59
CA TRP A 198 34.90 -48.90 18.75
C TRP A 198 35.69 -49.95 19.52
N ASP A 199 35.99 -49.72 20.80
CA ASP A 199 36.64 -50.71 21.66
C ASP A 199 35.79 -51.99 21.81
N GLU A 200 34.47 -51.85 21.97
CA GLU A 200 33.55 -52.99 21.98
C GLU A 200 33.52 -53.76 20.65
N ARG A 201 33.68 -53.08 19.51
CA ARG A 201 33.69 -53.70 18.17
C ARG A 201 34.99 -54.44 17.90
N ILE A 202 36.12 -53.87 18.33
CA ILE A 202 37.43 -54.50 18.29
C ILE A 202 37.44 -55.75 19.17
N ALA A 203 36.85 -55.69 20.36
CA ALA A 203 36.69 -56.86 21.25
C ALA A 203 35.82 -57.96 20.63
N LYS A 204 34.89 -57.60 19.73
CA LYS A 204 34.06 -58.55 18.94
C LYS A 204 34.73 -59.03 17.65
N GLY A 205 35.99 -58.66 17.41
CA GLY A 205 36.79 -59.13 16.28
C GLY A 205 36.70 -58.28 15.01
N GLU A 206 36.01 -57.14 15.04
CA GLU A 206 35.98 -56.23 13.89
C GLU A 206 37.26 -55.40 13.80
N GLN A 207 37.86 -55.37 12.61
CA GLN A 207 39.04 -54.54 12.34
C GLN A 207 38.61 -53.16 11.83
N PRO A 208 38.96 -52.06 12.52
CA PRO A 208 38.69 -50.71 12.02
C PRO A 208 39.45 -50.44 10.72
N SER A 209 38.90 -49.59 9.85
CA SER A 209 39.61 -49.14 8.66
C SER A 209 40.88 -48.36 9.06
N PRO A 210 41.91 -48.28 8.18
CA PRO A 210 43.17 -47.60 8.50
C PRO A 210 42.98 -46.16 9.00
N THR A 211 42.02 -45.43 8.45
CA THR A 211 41.66 -44.06 8.86
C THR A 211 41.07 -44.02 10.27
N ILE A 212 40.18 -44.96 10.60
CA ILE A 212 39.53 -45.01 11.92
C ILE A 212 40.53 -45.47 12.99
N ALA A 213 41.43 -46.39 12.65
CA ALA A 213 42.51 -46.82 13.54
C ALA A 213 43.44 -45.64 13.91
N ALA A 214 43.83 -44.81 12.95
CA ALA A 214 44.61 -43.60 13.19
C ALA A 214 43.85 -42.57 14.06
N MET A 215 42.55 -42.39 13.80
CA MET A 215 41.70 -41.51 14.62
C MET A 215 41.55 -42.01 16.06
N LEU A 216 41.43 -43.32 16.29
CA LEU A 216 41.36 -43.92 17.63
C LEU A 216 42.68 -43.73 18.39
N LYS A 217 43.83 -43.98 17.75
CA LYS A 217 45.16 -43.75 18.34
C LYS A 217 45.37 -42.30 18.75
N ARG A 218 45.06 -41.37 17.85
CA ARG A 218 45.13 -39.92 18.12
C ARG A 218 44.17 -39.48 19.22
N ALA A 219 42.97 -40.06 19.27
CA ALA A 219 41.98 -39.73 20.29
C ALA A 219 42.31 -40.32 21.69
N LYS A 220 43.04 -41.44 21.73
CA LYS A 220 43.56 -42.08 22.96
C LYS A 220 44.89 -41.50 23.44
N GLY A 221 45.55 -40.67 22.63
CA GLY A 221 46.82 -40.02 22.98
C GLY A 221 48.05 -40.92 22.79
N GLU A 222 47.95 -41.95 21.95
CA GLU A 222 49.02 -42.95 21.71
C GLU A 222 50.00 -42.55 20.59
N GLU A 223 49.79 -41.39 19.94
CA GLU A 223 50.71 -40.78 18.98
C GLU A 223 51.03 -39.35 19.43
N SER A 224 52.32 -39.05 19.66
CA SER A 224 52.88 -37.68 19.67
C SER A 224 53.40 -37.33 18.29
#